data_AF-A0AA37TQ14-F1
#
_entry.id   AF-A0AA37TQ14-F1
#
_cell.length_a   1.000
_cell.length_b   1.000
_cell.length_c   1.000
_cell.angle_alpha   90.00
_cell.angle_beta   90.00
_cell.angle_gamma   90.00
#
_symmetry.space_group_name_H-M   'P 1'
#
loop_
_entity.id
_entity.type
_entity.pdbx_description
1 polymer ?
#
loop_
_entity_poly.entity_id
_entity_poly.type
_entity_poly.pdbx_seq_one_letter_code
_entity_poly.pdbx_strand_id
1 'polypeptide(L)'
;MLLGLSVSILMLFSGKVAGISGTIAGLLNPKKNDSSWRATFLAGMVLSLFLVKPLGFDLPDVSNNSLALVCFAGLLVGFGTRLGNGCTSGHGIAGLGRFSKRSLAATITFMATAMVVVFIVRHIGG
;
A
#
# COMPACT_ATOMS: atom_id res chain seq x y z
N MET A 1 -10.88 -10.70 3.21
CA MET A 1 -10.40 -11.39 4.44
C MET A 1 -8.99 -11.97 4.31
N LEU A 2 -8.57 -12.51 3.16
CA LEU A 2 -7.22 -13.07 2.97
C LEU A 2 -6.08 -12.10 3.34
N LEU A 3 -6.15 -10.83 2.93
CA LEU A 3 -5.13 -9.83 3.27
C LEU A 3 -4.97 -9.62 4.79
N GLY A 4 -6.07 -9.60 5.54
CA GLY A 4 -6.04 -9.47 7.00
C GLY A 4 -5.40 -10.70 7.66
N LEU A 5 -5.74 -11.90 7.18
CA LEU A 5 -5.16 -13.15 7.68
C LEU A 5 -3.65 -13.21 7.43
N SER A 6 -3.21 -12.83 6.23
CA SER A 6 -1.78 -12.76 5.89
C SER A 6 -1.02 -11.76 6.76
N VAL A 7 -1.60 -10.59 7.05
CA VAL A 7 -0.97 -9.60 7.95
C VAL A 7 -0.90 -10.10 9.39
N SER A 8 -1.95 -10.76 9.88
CA SER A 8 -1.96 -11.35 11.23
C SER A 8 -0.93 -12.46 11.38
N ILE A 9 -0.79 -13.35 10.39
CA ILE A 9 0.25 -14.40 10.37
C ILE A 9 1.65 -13.77 10.38
N LEU A 10 1.87 -12.74 9.57
CA LEU A 10 3.17 -12.05 9.52
C LEU A 10 3.49 -11.33 10.84
N MET A 11 2.49 -10.72 11.48
CA MET A 11 2.63 -10.16 12.83
C MET A 11 2.94 -11.21 13.88
N LEU A 12 2.25 -12.36 13.85
CA LEU A 12 2.43 -13.43 14.83
C LEU A 12 3.81 -14.08 14.73
N PHE A 13 4.29 -14.36 13.51
CA PHE A 13 5.56 -15.05 13.32
C PHE A 13 6.78 -14.13 13.36
N SER A 14 6.65 -12.87 12.94
CA SER A 14 7.80 -11.96 12.82
C SER A 14 7.75 -10.79 13.79
N GLY A 15 6.64 -10.53 14.48
CA GLY A 15 6.43 -9.33 15.32
C GLY A 15 6.40 -8.02 14.53
N LYS A 16 6.32 -8.10 13.19
CA LYS A 16 6.52 -6.96 12.29
C LYS A 16 5.21 -6.50 11.65
N VAL A 17 5.09 -5.19 11.47
CA VAL A 17 3.91 -4.53 10.87
C VAL A 17 4.05 -4.55 9.35
N ALA A 18 3.10 -5.15 8.64
CA ALA A 18 3.04 -5.11 7.18
C ALA A 18 2.50 -3.75 6.69
N GLY A 19 3.26 -3.06 5.84
CA GLY A 19 2.82 -1.84 5.18
C GLY A 19 3.72 -1.53 3.98
N ILE A 20 3.13 -1.32 2.81
CA ILE A 20 3.85 -1.29 1.52
C ILE A 20 4.87 -0.12 1.47
N SER A 21 4.47 1.09 1.84
CA SER A 21 5.41 2.23 1.91
C SER A 21 6.48 2.02 2.99
N GLY A 22 6.16 1.31 4.08
CA GLY A 22 7.09 1.04 5.17
C GLY A 22 8.12 -0.04 4.84
N THR A 23 7.75 -1.06 4.06
CA THR A 23 8.68 -2.08 3.56
C THR A 23 9.62 -1.49 2.50
N ILE A 24 9.13 -0.66 1.59
CA ILE A 24 9.94 0.04 0.58
C ILE A 24 10.90 1.04 1.24
N ALA A 25 10.38 1.96 2.09
CA ALA A 25 11.22 2.93 2.80
C ALA A 25 12.26 2.25 3.71
N GLY A 26 11.90 1.10 4.26
CA GLY A 26 12.76 0.28 5.08
C GLY A 26 13.83 -0.52 4.33
N LEU A 27 13.69 -0.66 3.00
CA LEU A 27 14.71 -1.21 2.11
C LEU A 27 15.69 -0.10 1.66
N LEU A 28 15.18 1.12 1.48
CA LEU A 28 15.97 2.30 1.09
C LEU A 28 16.94 2.76 2.19
N ASN A 29 16.58 2.60 3.46
CA ASN A 29 17.48 2.82 4.60
C ASN A 29 17.59 1.52 5.43
N PRO A 30 18.40 0.54 4.98
CA PRO A 30 18.42 -0.79 5.56
C PRO A 30 19.06 -0.78 6.95
N LYS A 31 18.29 -1.17 7.98
CA LYS A 31 18.87 -1.59 9.26
C LYS A 31 19.33 -3.05 9.13
N LYS A 32 20.54 -3.37 9.60
CA LYS A 32 21.08 -4.74 9.63
C LYS A 32 20.04 -5.67 10.28
N ASN A 33 19.69 -6.77 9.58
CA ASN A 33 18.72 -7.82 9.96
C ASN A 33 17.23 -7.63 9.59
N ASP A 34 16.80 -6.48 9.07
CA ASP A 34 15.39 -6.26 8.67
C ASP A 34 15.13 -6.30 7.16
N SER A 35 16.17 -6.28 6.33
CA SER A 35 15.98 -6.24 4.87
C SER A 35 15.48 -7.56 4.27
N SER A 36 15.83 -8.71 4.87
CA SER A 36 15.53 -10.02 4.30
C SER A 36 14.02 -10.27 4.19
N TRP A 37 13.24 -10.10 5.28
CA TRP A 37 11.79 -10.30 5.23
C TRP A 37 11.06 -9.29 4.32
N ARG A 38 11.55 -8.04 4.27
CA ARG A 38 10.99 -6.97 3.42
C ARG A 38 11.20 -7.29 1.94
N ALA A 39 12.38 -7.80 1.59
CA ALA A 39 12.71 -8.23 0.24
C ALA A 39 11.85 -9.44 -0.16
N THR A 40 11.72 -10.46 0.70
CA THR A 40 10.86 -11.62 0.40
C THR A 40 9.38 -11.23 0.25
N PHE A 41 8.89 -10.29 1.05
CA PHE A 41 7.52 -9.77 0.92
C PHE A 41 7.30 -9.01 -0.40
N LEU A 42 8.24 -8.12 -0.77
CA LEU A 42 8.19 -7.40 -2.05
C LEU A 42 8.32 -8.36 -3.24
N ALA A 43 9.23 -9.33 -3.16
CA ALA A 43 9.39 -10.38 -4.16
C ALA A 43 8.09 -11.19 -4.31
N GLY A 44 7.41 -11.54 -3.22
CA GLY A 44 6.12 -12.22 -3.26
C GLY A 44 5.04 -11.40 -3.97
N MET A 45 4.97 -10.08 -3.74
CA MET A 45 4.06 -9.20 -4.48
C MET A 45 4.38 -9.16 -5.99
N VAL A 46 5.65 -9.00 -6.35
CA VAL A 46 6.05 -8.98 -7.78
C VAL A 46 5.79 -10.33 -8.43
N LEU A 47 6.16 -11.42 -7.77
CA LEU A 47 5.99 -12.78 -8.25
C LEU A 47 4.50 -13.10 -8.45
N SER A 48 3.62 -12.58 -7.57
CA SER A 48 2.17 -12.77 -7.70
C SER A 48 1.66 -12.32 -9.08
N LEU A 49 2.14 -11.19 -9.62
CA LEU A 49 1.75 -10.67 -10.94
C LEU A 49 2.03 -11.64 -12.09
N PHE A 50 3.06 -12.48 -11.96
CA PHE A 50 3.40 -13.50 -12.95
C PHE A 50 2.53 -14.76 -12.80
N LEU A 51 2.12 -15.10 -11.58
CA LEU A 51 1.27 -16.26 -11.32
C LEU A 51 -0.22 -16.02 -11.62
N VAL A 52 -0.69 -14.77 -11.64
CA VAL A 52 -2.12 -14.50 -11.93
C VAL A 52 -2.49 -14.76 -13.39
N LYS A 53 -1.57 -14.54 -14.34
CA LYS A 53 -1.79 -14.78 -15.78
C LYS A 53 -2.23 -16.23 -16.10
N PRO A 54 -1.49 -17.28 -15.69
CA PRO A 54 -1.91 -18.66 -15.95
C PRO A 54 -3.16 -19.10 -15.18
N LEU A 55 -3.56 -18.35 -14.14
CA LEU A 55 -4.80 -18.60 -13.39
C LEU A 55 -6.05 -18.01 -14.07
N GLY A 56 -5.90 -17.33 -15.21
CA GLY A 56 -7.02 -16.77 -15.98
C GLY A 56 -7.54 -15.43 -15.48
N PHE A 57 -6.73 -14.67 -14.72
CA PHE A 57 -7.09 -13.31 -14.32
C PHE A 57 -6.52 -12.30 -15.31
N ASP A 58 -7.39 -11.41 -15.80
CA ASP A 58 -6.99 -10.29 -16.64
C ASP A 58 -6.15 -9.29 -15.84
N LEU A 59 -5.08 -8.81 -16.49
CA LEU A 59 -4.27 -7.73 -15.95
C LEU A 59 -4.93 -6.39 -16.26
N PRO A 60 -4.84 -5.41 -15.35
CA PRO A 60 -5.34 -4.07 -15.63
C PRO A 60 -4.59 -3.48 -16.84
N ASP A 61 -5.34 -3.05 -17.85
CA ASP A 61 -4.79 -2.42 -19.04
C ASP A 61 -4.28 -1.02 -18.67
N VAL A 62 -2.96 -0.85 -18.71
CA VAL A 62 -2.26 0.41 -18.40
C VAL A 62 -1.91 1.20 -19.65
N SER A 63 -2.30 0.72 -20.84
CA SER A 63 -1.81 1.23 -22.13
C SER A 63 -2.29 2.65 -22.47
N ASN A 64 -3.40 3.12 -21.86
CA ASN A 64 -3.97 4.44 -22.15
C ASN A 64 -3.55 5.57 -21.19
N ASN A 65 -2.74 5.27 -20.17
CA ASN A 65 -2.31 6.29 -19.22
C ASN A 65 -0.96 6.90 -19.62
N SER A 66 -0.90 8.23 -19.72
CA SER A 66 0.36 8.93 -19.94
C SER A 66 1.35 8.59 -18.84
N LEU A 67 2.53 8.13 -19.22
CA LEU A 67 3.63 7.78 -18.31
C LEU A 67 3.95 8.94 -17.35
N ALA A 68 3.84 10.17 -17.84
CA ALA A 68 4.03 11.39 -17.05
C ALA A 68 3.01 11.50 -15.91
N LEU A 69 1.74 11.18 -16.16
CA LEU A 69 0.68 11.20 -15.15
C LEU A 69 0.94 10.15 -14.07
N VAL A 70 1.36 8.94 -14.46
CA VAL A 70 1.68 7.85 -13.52
C VAL A 70 2.88 8.22 -12.65
N CYS A 71 3.94 8.78 -13.24
CA CYS A 71 5.09 9.26 -12.48
C CYS A 71 4.71 10.36 -11.49
N PHE A 72 3.92 11.35 -11.94
CA PHE A 72 3.51 12.47 -11.07
C PHE A 72 2.60 12.00 -9.92
N ALA A 73 1.63 11.12 -10.21
CA ALA A 73 0.78 10.50 -9.21
C ALA A 73 1.59 9.67 -8.21
N GLY A 74 2.55 8.88 -8.70
CA GLY A 74 3.45 8.08 -7.85
C GLY A 74 4.28 8.93 -6.90
N LEU A 75 4.81 10.07 -7.36
CA LEU A 75 5.54 11.03 -6.52
C LEU A 75 4.65 11.66 -5.46
N LEU A 76 3.45 12.12 -5.84
CA LEU A 76 2.48 12.70 -4.89
C LEU A 76 2.09 11.70 -3.80
N VAL A 77 1.80 10.46 -4.19
CA VAL A 77 1.46 9.38 -3.25
C VAL A 77 2.66 9.06 -2.36
N GLY A 78 3.86 8.95 -2.93
CA GLY A 78 5.09 8.73 -2.17
C GLY A 78 5.31 9.80 -1.10
N PHE A 79 5.21 11.07 -1.49
CA PHE A 79 5.32 12.22 -0.59
C PHE A 79 4.23 12.20 0.49
N GLY A 80 2.96 11.99 0.12
CA GLY A 80 1.83 11.93 1.03
C GLY A 80 1.96 10.81 2.08
N THR A 81 2.40 9.61 1.67
CA THR A 81 2.63 8.50 2.61
C THR A 81 3.78 8.76 3.57
N ARG A 82 4.79 9.55 3.16
CA ARG A 82 5.87 9.97 4.05
C ARG A 82 5.39 10.99 5.09
N LEU A 83 4.59 11.98 4.65
CA LEU A 83 4.01 12.99 5.54
C LEU A 83 3.05 12.35 6.57
N GLY A 84 2.22 11.40 6.13
CA GLY A 84 1.32 10.63 6.99
C GLY A 84 2.01 9.57 7.87
N ASN A 85 3.35 9.48 7.84
CA ASN A 85 4.16 8.48 8.53
C ASN A 85 3.67 7.02 8.31
N GLY A 86 3.17 6.74 7.10
CA GLY A 86 2.65 5.44 6.71
C GLY A 86 1.66 5.52 5.55
N CYS A 87 1.24 4.36 5.07
CA CYS A 87 0.27 4.22 3.98
C CYS A 87 -1.09 3.74 4.50
N THR A 88 -2.09 3.76 3.61
CA THR A 88 -3.42 3.23 3.86
C THR A 88 -3.42 1.75 4.24
N SER A 89 -2.55 0.93 3.64
CA SER A 89 -2.44 -0.50 4.02
C SER A 89 -1.87 -0.69 5.43
N GLY A 90 -0.88 0.11 5.82
CA GLY A 90 -0.29 0.04 7.17
C GLY A 90 -1.24 0.55 8.26
N HIS A 91 -1.86 1.72 8.06
CA HIS A 91 -2.82 2.27 9.02
C HIS A 91 -4.16 1.51 9.01
N GLY A 92 -4.63 1.10 7.83
CA GLY A 92 -5.91 0.42 7.68
C GLY A 92 -5.85 -1.03 8.13
N ILE A 93 -4.94 -1.85 7.59
CA ILE A 93 -4.96 -3.30 7.86
C ILE A 93 -4.34 -3.59 9.23
N ALA A 94 -3.09 -3.14 9.45
CA ALA A 94 -2.37 -3.46 10.67
C ALA A 94 -2.68 -2.50 11.83
N GLY A 95 -3.00 -1.24 11.54
CA GLY A 95 -3.23 -0.19 12.51
C GLY A 95 -4.65 -0.15 13.11
N LEU A 96 -5.69 -0.43 12.31
CA LEU A 96 -7.05 -0.63 12.84
C LEU A 96 -7.16 -1.96 13.58
N GLY A 97 -6.49 -3.01 13.11
CA GLY A 97 -6.45 -4.31 13.79
C GLY A 97 -5.88 -4.27 15.21
N ARG A 98 -5.08 -3.24 15.54
CA ARG A 98 -4.55 -2.98 16.90
C ARG A 98 -5.34 -1.93 17.69
N PHE A 99 -6.53 -1.54 17.25
CA PHE A 99 -7.39 -0.53 17.89
C PHE A 99 -6.68 0.81 18.19
N SER A 100 -5.77 1.25 17.32
CA SER A 100 -5.08 2.53 17.53
C SER A 100 -5.96 3.71 17.08
N LYS A 101 -6.30 4.60 18.02
CA LYS A 101 -7.06 5.84 17.75
C LYS A 101 -6.41 6.72 16.68
N ARG A 102 -5.07 6.79 16.68
CA ARG A 102 -4.29 7.52 15.67
C ARG A 102 -4.49 6.94 14.26
N SER A 103 -4.53 5.61 14.18
CA SER A 103 -4.71 4.92 12.91
C SER A 103 -6.12 5.05 12.36
N LEU A 104 -7.11 5.08 13.25
CA LEU A 104 -8.49 5.37 12.88
C LEU A 104 -8.63 6.76 12.27
N ALA A 105 -8.08 7.79 12.94
CA ALA A 105 -8.10 9.15 12.42
C ALA A 105 -7.43 9.25 11.04
N ALA A 106 -6.23 8.68 10.87
CA ALA A 106 -5.51 8.68 9.60
C ALA A 106 -6.29 7.97 8.47
N THR A 107 -6.94 6.85 8.78
CA THR A 107 -7.72 6.09 7.79
C THR A 107 -8.96 6.85 7.36
N ILE A 108 -9.68 7.48 8.29
CA ILE A 108 -10.84 8.32 7.99
C ILE A 108 -10.42 9.50 7.12
N THR A 109 -9.32 10.19 7.44
CA THR A 109 -8.86 11.34 6.63
C THR A 109 -8.48 10.93 5.22
N PHE A 110 -7.79 9.79 5.04
CA PHE A 110 -7.45 9.31 3.70
C PHE A 110 -8.70 8.93 2.89
N MET A 111 -9.64 8.21 3.50
CA MET A 111 -10.86 7.80 2.82
C MET A 111 -11.76 8.99 2.47
N ALA A 112 -11.93 9.95 3.39
CA ALA A 112 -12.69 11.16 3.12
C ALA A 112 -12.07 11.99 1.98
N THR A 113 -10.75 12.17 2.00
CA THR A 113 -10.04 12.90 0.94
C THR A 113 -10.18 12.19 -0.40
N ALA A 114 -10.04 10.85 -0.43
CA ALA A 114 -10.22 10.07 -1.65
C ALA A 114 -11.64 10.18 -2.20
N MET A 115 -12.67 10.13 -1.34
CA MET A 115 -14.07 10.33 -1.76
C MET A 115 -14.27 11.70 -2.38
N VAL A 116 -13.76 12.76 -1.75
CA VAL A 116 -13.88 14.14 -2.27
C VAL A 116 -13.16 14.28 -3.61
N VAL A 117 -11.92 13.79 -3.72
CA VAL A 117 -11.15 13.86 -4.97
C VAL A 117 -11.85 13.09 -6.09
N VAL A 118 -12.31 11.86 -5.84
CA VAL A 118 -13.04 11.07 -6.84
C VAL A 118 -14.35 11.75 -7.22
N PHE A 119 -15.08 12.33 -6.26
CA PHE A 119 -16.30 13.06 -6.54
C PHE A 119 -16.05 14.24 -7.49
N ILE A 120 -15.03 15.06 -7.19
CA ILE A 120 -14.64 16.21 -8.02
C ILE A 120 -14.21 15.74 -9.42
N VAL A 121 -13.31 14.75 -9.50
CA VAL A 121 -12.80 14.27 -10.80
C VAL A 121 -13.94 13.69 -11.65
N ARG A 122 -14.84 12.90 -11.06
CA ARG A 122 -15.94 12.28 -11.83
C ARG A 122 -17.10 13.20 -12.19
N HIS A 123 -17.40 14.22 -11.38
CA HIS A 123 -18.59 15.06 -11.60
C HIS A 123 -18.26 16.45 -12.15
N ILE A 124 -17.04 16.96 -11.94
CA ILE A 124 -16.64 18.31 -12.33
C ILE A 124 -15.59 18.28 -13.44
N GLY A 125 -14.64 17.35 -13.37
CA GLY A 125 -13.50 17.27 -14.29
C GLY A 125 -13.67 16.29 -15.45
N GLY A 126 -14.90 16.08 -15.92
CA GLY A 126 -15.26 15.08 -16.94
C GLY A 126 -14.30 15.00 -18.13
#